data_AF-D7JEZ7-F1
#
_entry.id   AF-D7JEZ7-F1
#
_cell.length_a   1.000
_cell.length_b   1.000
_cell.length_c   1.000
_cell.angle_alpha   90.00
_cell.angle_beta   90.00
_cell.angle_gamma   90.00
#
_symmetry.space_group_name_H-M   'P 1'
#
loop_
_entity.id
_entity.type
_entity.pdbx_description
1 polymer ?
#
loop_
_entity_poly.entity_id
_entity_poly.type
_entity_poly.pdbx_seq_one_letter_code
_entity_poly.pdbx_strand_id
1 'polypeptide(L)'
;MKKSFFRILPAVILFVSAIVILGGCEKKNENNNENEKENKNPLKNTEWKLINFVDVANNTKKTPEPDSEKCYILKFLEKGDSLTAVSSTNNFIGTYTIDTQTHYILITNFCGTKINEIYDGILYIESLITVNKYTIDKDILKLYYNDNKNYLEFKRK
;
A
#
# COMPACT_ATOMS: atom_id res chain seq x y z
N MET A 1 -48.93 69.87 17.34
CA MET A 1 -47.86 70.75 17.86
C MET A 1 -46.56 70.40 17.16
N LYS A 2 -45.93 71.39 16.49
CA LYS A 2 -44.48 71.68 16.34
C LYS A 2 -43.57 70.52 15.85
N LYS A 3 -42.71 70.62 14.84
CA LYS A 3 -42.20 71.73 14.01
C LYS A 3 -41.52 71.11 12.75
N SER A 4 -41.63 71.83 11.64
CA SER A 4 -40.89 71.70 10.36
C SER A 4 -39.37 71.90 10.55
N PHE A 5 -38.52 71.43 9.63
CA PHE A 5 -37.61 72.28 8.83
C PHE A 5 -37.03 71.52 7.63
N PHE A 6 -37.34 71.99 6.44
CA PHE A 6 -36.64 71.73 5.17
C PHE A 6 -35.25 72.37 5.15
N ARG A 7 -34.28 71.74 4.46
CA ARG A 7 -33.20 72.42 3.72
C ARG A 7 -32.81 71.60 2.47
N ILE A 8 -32.44 72.33 1.42
CA ILE A 8 -32.46 72.01 -0.02
C ILE A 8 -31.03 71.99 -0.58
N LEU A 9 -30.70 70.98 -1.42
CA LEU A 9 -29.78 70.87 -2.60
C LEU A 9 -28.33 71.46 -2.53
N PRO A 10 -27.43 71.30 -3.55
CA PRO A 10 -27.53 70.60 -4.85
C PRO A 10 -26.34 69.69 -5.25
N ALA A 11 -26.56 68.93 -6.33
CA ALA A 11 -25.60 68.45 -7.35
C ALA A 11 -24.48 67.49 -6.86
N VAL A 12 -24.10 66.46 -7.61
CA VAL A 12 -23.18 66.58 -8.75
C VAL A 12 -22.99 65.17 -9.34
N ILE A 13 -23.35 65.04 -10.61
CA ILE A 13 -22.66 64.28 -11.69
C ILE A 13 -22.70 62.74 -11.65
N LEU A 14 -23.49 62.23 -12.60
CA LEU A 14 -23.28 60.98 -13.35
C LEU A 14 -21.82 60.79 -13.76
N PHE A 15 -21.23 59.65 -13.42
CA PHE A 15 -20.28 59.00 -14.33
C PHE A 15 -20.65 57.53 -14.50
N VAL A 16 -21.11 57.27 -15.72
CA VAL A 16 -21.21 55.95 -16.33
C VAL A 16 -19.80 55.41 -16.53
N SER A 17 -19.55 54.18 -16.09
CA SER A 17 -18.62 53.30 -16.78
C SER A 17 -19.06 51.85 -16.60
N ALA A 18 -19.96 51.43 -17.48
CA ALA A 18 -20.11 50.03 -17.82
C ALA A 18 -18.80 49.57 -18.46
N ILE A 19 -17.94 48.94 -17.68
CA ILE A 19 -16.79 48.20 -18.19
C ILE A 19 -17.27 46.76 -18.39
N VAL A 20 -17.82 46.50 -19.57
CA VAL A 20 -17.98 45.15 -20.10
C VAL A 20 -16.61 44.73 -20.61
N ILE A 21 -15.80 44.10 -19.74
CA ILE A 21 -14.64 43.33 -20.21
C ILE A 21 -15.16 41.94 -20.57
N LEU A 22 -15.49 41.80 -21.85
CA LEU A 22 -15.34 40.54 -22.58
C LEU A 22 -13.85 40.18 -22.54
N GLY A 23 -13.47 39.41 -21.53
CA GLY A 23 -12.12 38.90 -21.37
C GLY A 23 -12.19 37.44 -20.95
N GLY A 24 -12.18 36.56 -21.96
CA GLY A 24 -11.71 35.16 -21.88
C GLY A 24 -12.42 34.24 -20.89
N CYS A 25 -12.83 33.06 -21.38
CA CYS A 25 -12.75 31.86 -20.55
C CYS A 25 -11.32 31.75 -20.01
N GLU A 26 -11.09 32.23 -18.79
CA GLU A 26 -10.07 31.63 -17.96
C GLU A 26 -10.53 30.19 -17.75
N LYS A 27 -9.95 29.29 -18.54
CA LYS A 27 -9.68 27.95 -18.03
C LYS A 27 -8.80 28.17 -16.81
N LYS A 28 -9.44 28.32 -15.65
CA LYS A 28 -8.84 27.88 -14.43
C LYS A 28 -8.55 26.40 -14.66
N ASN A 29 -7.31 26.12 -15.04
CA ASN A 29 -6.65 24.92 -14.58
C ASN A 29 -6.58 25.06 -13.06
N GLU A 30 -7.73 24.90 -12.40
CA GLU A 30 -7.78 24.24 -11.11
C GLU A 30 -7.25 22.84 -11.42
N ASN A 31 -5.93 22.72 -11.42
CA ASN A 31 -5.30 21.50 -10.97
C ASN A 31 -5.81 21.32 -9.56
N ASN A 32 -7.00 20.73 -9.47
CA ASN A 32 -7.41 19.92 -8.35
C ASN A 32 -6.43 18.75 -8.34
N ASN A 33 -5.20 19.03 -7.92
CA ASN A 33 -4.47 18.12 -7.06
C ASN A 33 -5.21 18.17 -5.71
N GLU A 34 -6.50 17.81 -5.72
CA GLU A 34 -7.04 17.03 -4.63
C GLU A 34 -6.03 15.91 -4.48
N ASN A 35 -5.45 15.82 -3.29
CA ASN A 35 -4.50 14.80 -2.95
C ASN A 35 -5.15 13.44 -3.23
N GLU A 36 -5.00 12.91 -4.44
CA GLU A 36 -4.92 11.48 -4.65
C GLU A 36 -3.80 11.07 -3.72
N LYS A 37 -4.18 10.59 -2.53
CA LYS A 37 -3.34 9.74 -1.70
C LYS A 37 -3.00 8.59 -2.63
N GLU A 38 -1.95 8.78 -3.43
CA GLU A 38 -1.40 7.77 -4.28
C GLU A 38 -1.18 6.60 -3.35
N ASN A 39 -1.94 5.53 -3.58
CA ASN A 39 -2.01 4.42 -2.66
C ASN A 39 -0.70 3.63 -2.82
N LYS A 40 0.37 4.19 -2.25
CA LYS A 40 1.72 3.68 -2.41
C LYS A 40 1.76 2.32 -1.75
N ASN A 41 1.93 1.30 -2.58
CA ASN A 41 2.11 -0.07 -2.14
C ASN A 41 3.32 -0.13 -1.19
N PRO A 42 3.11 -0.44 0.11
CA PRO A 42 4.16 -0.39 1.13
C PRO A 42 5.18 -1.53 1.00
N LEU A 43 4.93 -2.50 0.13
CA LEU A 43 5.81 -3.62 -0.13
C LEU A 43 6.76 -3.34 -1.31
N LYS A 44 6.53 -2.33 -2.16
CA LYS A 44 7.43 -2.10 -3.31
C LYS A 44 8.86 -1.83 -2.87
N ASN A 45 9.81 -2.48 -3.56
CA ASN A 45 11.24 -2.37 -3.29
C ASN A 45 11.60 -2.71 -1.83
N THR A 46 11.07 -3.82 -1.31
CA THR A 46 11.34 -4.28 0.06
C THR A 46 11.85 -5.71 0.07
N GLU A 47 12.70 -6.03 1.04
CA GLU A 47 13.28 -7.36 1.24
C GLU A 47 13.05 -7.81 2.69
N TRP A 48 12.67 -9.07 2.85
CA TRP A 48 12.18 -9.63 4.09
C TRP A 48 12.77 -11.01 4.33
N LYS A 49 13.17 -11.30 5.57
CA LYS A 49 13.64 -12.60 6.02
C LYS A 49 12.61 -13.21 6.95
N LEU A 50 12.15 -14.43 6.67
CA LEU A 50 11.26 -15.16 7.57
C LEU A 50 11.97 -15.41 8.89
N ILE A 51 11.31 -15.08 9.99
CA ILE A 51 11.81 -15.32 11.35
C ILE A 51 10.95 -16.33 12.11
N ASN A 52 9.64 -16.43 11.82
CA ASN A 52 8.77 -17.43 12.44
C ASN A 52 7.64 -17.89 11.51
N PHE A 53 7.31 -19.18 11.56
CA PHE A 53 5.96 -19.67 11.31
C PHE A 53 5.15 -19.51 12.59
N VAL A 54 3.98 -18.89 12.52
CA VAL A 54 3.14 -18.63 13.70
C VAL A 54 1.81 -19.35 13.55
N ASP A 55 1.40 -20.05 14.60
CA ASP A 55 0.07 -20.61 14.78
C ASP A 55 -0.65 -19.80 15.87
N VAL A 56 -1.64 -19.02 15.43
CA VAL A 56 -2.43 -18.14 16.30
C VAL A 56 -3.37 -18.96 17.17
N ALA A 57 -3.96 -20.02 16.62
CA ALA A 57 -4.94 -20.84 17.34
C ALA A 57 -4.28 -21.61 18.50
N ASN A 58 -3.06 -22.10 18.29
CA ASN A 58 -2.31 -22.84 19.29
C ASN A 58 -1.30 -21.99 20.09
N ASN A 59 -1.20 -20.69 19.77
CA ASN A 59 -0.24 -19.76 20.38
C ASN A 59 1.22 -20.27 20.33
N THR A 60 1.64 -20.80 19.19
CA THR A 60 3.00 -21.31 18.98
C THR A 60 3.74 -20.54 17.91
N LYS A 61 5.08 -20.54 18.02
CA LYS A 61 5.99 -19.99 17.03
C LYS A 61 7.08 -21.02 16.74
N LYS A 62 7.42 -21.18 15.47
CA LYS A 62 8.52 -22.02 14.99
C LYS A 62 9.50 -21.18 14.18
N THR A 63 10.76 -21.16 14.58
CA THR A 63 11.86 -20.59 13.76
C THR A 63 12.10 -21.50 12.55
N PRO A 64 12.24 -20.95 11.33
CA PRO A 64 12.42 -21.76 10.13
C PRO A 64 13.78 -22.47 10.11
N GLU A 65 13.78 -23.75 9.76
CA GLU A 65 14.99 -24.53 9.50
C GLU A 65 15.15 -24.78 8.00
N PRO A 66 16.35 -24.63 7.41
CA PRO A 66 17.60 -24.31 8.10
C PRO A 66 17.67 -22.83 8.48
N ASP A 67 18.26 -22.55 9.65
CA ASP A 67 18.55 -21.18 10.07
C ASP A 67 19.77 -20.66 9.28
N SER A 68 19.47 -20.11 8.11
CA SER A 68 20.46 -19.60 7.16
C SER A 68 20.04 -18.22 6.67
N GLU A 69 20.96 -17.26 6.71
CA GLU A 69 20.76 -15.89 6.22
C GLU A 69 20.36 -15.81 4.74
N LYS A 70 20.65 -16.85 3.97
CA LYS A 70 20.33 -16.92 2.53
C LYS A 70 18.98 -17.58 2.24
N CYS A 71 18.42 -18.33 3.20
CA CYS A 71 17.16 -19.04 3.04
C CYS A 71 15.99 -18.16 3.46
N TYR A 72 14.78 -18.52 3.03
CA TYR A 72 13.51 -17.88 3.44
C TYR A 72 13.48 -16.37 3.27
N ILE A 73 13.96 -15.91 2.12
CA ILE A 73 13.93 -14.51 1.71
C ILE A 73 12.71 -14.28 0.83
N LEU A 74 12.01 -13.17 1.03
CA LEU A 74 10.94 -12.67 0.18
C LEU A 74 11.27 -11.23 -0.23
N LYS A 75 11.32 -10.97 -1.52
CA LYS A 75 11.64 -9.66 -2.07
C LYS A 75 10.54 -9.20 -3.01
N PHE A 76 9.97 -8.04 -2.73
CA PHE A 76 9.02 -7.37 -3.59
C PHE A 76 9.77 -6.36 -4.45
N LEU A 77 9.68 -6.52 -5.77
CA LEU A 77 10.45 -5.71 -6.71
C LEU A 77 9.83 -4.32 -6.89
N GLU A 78 10.64 -3.36 -7.34
CA GLU A 78 10.21 -1.98 -7.59
C GLU A 78 9.19 -1.88 -8.74
N LYS A 79 9.37 -2.70 -9.79
CA LYS A 79 8.60 -2.63 -11.03
C LYS A 79 7.86 -3.94 -11.31
N GLY A 80 6.69 -3.81 -11.95
CA GLY A 80 5.94 -4.91 -12.53
C GLY A 80 5.11 -5.76 -11.56
N ASP A 81 4.90 -5.28 -10.32
CA ASP A 81 4.19 -6.02 -9.26
C ASP A 81 4.67 -7.47 -9.13
N SER A 82 5.98 -7.62 -9.23
CA SER A 82 6.70 -8.89 -9.19
C SER A 82 7.41 -9.08 -7.85
N LEU A 83 7.65 -10.34 -7.51
CA LEU A 83 8.43 -10.74 -6.34
C LEU A 83 9.38 -11.88 -6.66
N THR A 84 10.40 -12.03 -5.84
CA THR A 84 11.25 -13.22 -5.78
C THR A 84 11.22 -13.80 -4.38
N ALA A 85 11.39 -15.11 -4.28
CA ALA A 85 11.54 -15.77 -3.00
C ALA A 85 12.67 -16.80 -3.05
N VAL A 86 13.36 -16.97 -1.92
CA VAL A 86 14.34 -18.02 -1.70
C VAL A 86 13.80 -18.92 -0.61
N SER A 87 13.70 -20.21 -0.89
CA SER A 87 13.25 -21.24 0.05
C SER A 87 14.44 -21.85 0.80
N SER A 88 14.37 -23.13 1.18
CA SER A 88 15.51 -23.84 1.78
C SER A 88 16.60 -24.09 0.73
N THR A 89 16.22 -24.45 -0.50
CA THR A 89 17.16 -24.87 -1.55
C THR A 89 16.88 -24.27 -2.92
N ASN A 90 15.68 -23.75 -3.17
CA ASN A 90 15.28 -23.24 -4.48
C ASN A 90 14.90 -21.75 -4.49
N ASN A 91 14.90 -21.18 -5.69
CA ASN A 91 14.48 -19.82 -5.97
C ASN A 91 13.15 -19.81 -6.72
N PHE A 92 12.34 -18.80 -6.42
CA PHE A 92 11.01 -18.59 -6.98
C PHE A 92 10.88 -17.18 -7.48
N ILE A 93 10.05 -17.02 -8.52
CA ILE A 93 9.56 -15.74 -9.01
C ILE A 93 8.03 -15.77 -8.94
N GLY A 94 7.42 -14.61 -8.81
CA GLY A 94 5.97 -14.50 -8.85
C GLY A 94 5.52 -13.08 -9.11
N THR A 95 4.21 -12.93 -9.21
CA THR A 95 3.52 -11.65 -9.21
C THR A 95 2.63 -11.55 -7.99
N TYR A 96 2.22 -10.33 -7.64
CA TYR A 96 1.29 -10.13 -6.54
C TYR A 96 0.31 -9.01 -6.82
N THR A 97 -0.84 -9.09 -6.18
CA THR A 97 -1.83 -8.00 -6.11
C THR A 97 -2.03 -7.65 -4.65
N ILE A 98 -2.22 -6.36 -4.36
CA ILE A 98 -2.40 -5.85 -3.01
C ILE A 98 -3.52 -4.81 -3.00
N ASP A 99 -4.34 -4.86 -1.95
CA ASP A 99 -5.26 -3.79 -1.60
C ASP A 99 -4.90 -3.32 -0.20
N THR A 100 -4.46 -2.07 -0.11
CA THR A 100 -3.99 -1.48 1.15
C THR A 100 -5.13 -1.03 2.07
N GLN A 101 -6.34 -0.86 1.55
CA GLN A 101 -7.51 -0.46 2.34
C GLN A 101 -8.04 -1.66 3.11
N THR A 102 -8.09 -2.83 2.45
CA THR A 102 -8.56 -4.09 3.05
C THR A 102 -7.43 -4.94 3.62
N HIS A 103 -6.17 -4.53 3.42
CA HIS A 103 -4.97 -5.30 3.75
C HIS A 103 -4.92 -6.68 3.08
N TYR A 104 -5.56 -6.82 1.92
CA TYR A 104 -5.55 -8.03 1.13
C TYR A 104 -4.25 -8.13 0.32
N ILE A 105 -3.73 -9.34 0.18
CA ILE A 105 -2.62 -9.66 -0.72
C ILE A 105 -2.92 -10.99 -1.39
N LEU A 106 -2.58 -11.11 -2.66
CA LEU A 106 -2.61 -12.39 -3.38
C LEU A 106 -1.29 -12.55 -4.13
N ILE A 107 -0.62 -13.68 -3.93
CA ILE A 107 0.54 -14.07 -4.73
C ILE A 107 0.05 -14.97 -5.86
N THR A 108 0.39 -14.61 -7.09
CA THR A 108 0.03 -15.35 -8.31
C THR A 108 1.27 -15.65 -9.14
N ASN A 109 1.15 -16.58 -10.10
CA ASN A 109 2.27 -16.97 -10.96
C ASN A 109 3.56 -17.34 -10.19
N PHE A 110 3.40 -17.89 -8.97
CA PHE A 110 4.52 -18.24 -8.11
C PHE A 110 5.20 -19.52 -8.63
N CYS A 111 6.22 -19.31 -9.43
CA CYS A 111 6.89 -20.33 -10.22
C CYS A 111 8.31 -20.57 -9.72
N GLY A 112 8.70 -21.85 -9.73
CA GLY A 112 10.00 -22.34 -9.32
C GLY A 112 9.96 -23.87 -9.29
N THR A 113 11.00 -24.49 -8.76
CA THR A 113 11.04 -25.95 -8.53
C THR A 113 11.00 -26.23 -7.04
N LYS A 114 10.41 -27.37 -6.65
CA LYS A 114 10.41 -27.89 -5.27
C LYS A 114 11.37 -29.07 -5.10
N ILE A 115 12.22 -29.35 -6.11
CA ILE A 115 13.14 -30.48 -6.09
C ILE A 115 14.13 -30.31 -4.94
N ASN A 116 14.29 -31.37 -4.13
CA ASN A 116 15.21 -31.40 -2.99
C ASN A 116 14.99 -30.26 -1.98
N GLU A 117 13.75 -29.81 -1.78
CA GLU A 117 13.43 -29.02 -0.60
C GLU A 117 13.72 -29.83 0.66
N ILE A 118 14.25 -29.15 1.66
CA ILE A 118 14.59 -29.73 2.96
C ILE A 118 13.91 -28.94 4.06
N TYR A 119 13.74 -29.57 5.23
CA TYR A 119 13.20 -28.94 6.43
C TYR A 119 11.88 -28.18 6.14
N ASP A 120 11.85 -26.87 6.38
CA ASP A 120 10.65 -26.03 6.25
C ASP A 120 10.46 -25.42 4.86
N GLY A 121 11.26 -25.85 3.88
CA GLY A 121 11.18 -25.38 2.49
C GLY A 121 9.78 -25.51 1.89
N ILE A 122 9.19 -26.71 1.96
CA ILE A 122 7.84 -26.96 1.45
C ILE A 122 6.78 -26.14 2.20
N LEU A 123 6.86 -26.08 3.54
CA LEU A 123 5.92 -25.32 4.35
C LEU A 123 5.94 -23.82 3.99
N TYR A 124 7.12 -23.24 3.80
CA TYR A 124 7.28 -21.86 3.35
C TYR A 124 6.61 -21.60 2.00
N ILE A 125 6.88 -22.47 1.02
CA ILE A 125 6.35 -22.34 -0.35
C ILE A 125 4.82 -22.45 -0.35
N GLU A 126 4.26 -23.44 0.33
CA GLU A 126 2.81 -23.67 0.37
C GLU A 126 2.06 -22.58 1.14
N SER A 127 2.68 -22.08 2.22
CA SER A 127 2.13 -20.94 2.96
C SER A 127 2.07 -19.70 2.08
N LEU A 128 3.13 -19.37 1.33
CA LEU A 128 3.15 -18.22 0.41
C LEU A 128 2.07 -18.30 -0.68
N ILE A 129 1.80 -19.49 -1.21
CA ILE A 129 0.77 -19.69 -2.25
C ILE A 129 -0.64 -19.41 -1.73
N THR A 130 -0.86 -19.54 -0.42
CA THR A 130 -2.19 -19.47 0.20
C THR A 130 -2.44 -18.21 1.02
N VAL A 131 -1.51 -17.25 0.98
CA VAL A 131 -1.69 -15.97 1.68
C VAL A 131 -2.83 -15.18 1.07
N ASN A 132 -3.63 -14.53 1.93
CA ASN A 132 -4.73 -13.68 1.50
C ASN A 132 -4.83 -12.36 2.27
N LYS A 133 -3.97 -12.15 3.26
CA LYS A 133 -3.96 -10.92 4.08
C LYS A 133 -2.55 -10.61 4.55
N TYR A 134 -2.24 -9.34 4.71
CA TYR A 134 -0.97 -8.90 5.27
C TYR A 134 -1.15 -7.84 6.37
N THR A 135 -0.14 -7.69 7.23
CA THR A 135 0.01 -6.51 8.08
C THR A 135 1.47 -6.10 8.11
N ILE A 136 1.74 -4.81 8.19
CA ILE A 136 3.09 -4.26 8.37
C ILE A 136 3.08 -3.41 9.63
N ASP A 137 3.97 -3.71 10.56
CA ASP A 137 4.28 -2.86 11.71
C ASP A 137 5.79 -2.65 11.75
N LYS A 138 6.22 -1.42 11.41
CA LYS A 138 7.63 -1.03 11.27
C LYS A 138 8.40 -2.00 10.34
N ASP A 139 9.26 -2.82 10.93
CA ASP A 139 10.14 -3.76 10.27
C ASP A 139 9.62 -5.20 10.33
N ILE A 140 8.35 -5.39 10.71
CA ILE A 140 7.70 -6.69 10.74
C ILE A 140 6.60 -6.76 9.69
N LEU A 141 6.74 -7.71 8.77
CA LEU A 141 5.70 -8.11 7.84
C LEU A 141 5.08 -9.41 8.33
N LYS A 142 3.74 -9.48 8.36
CA LYS A 142 3.01 -10.72 8.59
C LYS A 142 2.18 -11.04 7.36
N LEU A 143 2.31 -12.26 6.85
CA LEU A 143 1.47 -12.77 5.76
C LEU A 143 0.60 -13.89 6.30
N TYR A 144 -0.71 -13.67 6.35
CA TYR A 144 -1.68 -14.58 6.94
C TYR A 144 -2.20 -15.56 5.89
N TYR A 145 -2.38 -16.81 6.31
CA TYR A 145 -2.94 -17.90 5.54
C TYR A 145 -3.83 -18.77 6.45
N ASN A 146 -4.48 -19.80 5.89
CA ASN A 146 -5.36 -20.70 6.65
C ASN A 146 -6.42 -19.95 7.48
N ASP A 147 -7.17 -19.06 6.82
CA ASP A 147 -8.21 -18.22 7.44
C ASP A 147 -7.71 -17.38 8.64
N ASN A 148 -6.49 -16.83 8.53
CA ASN A 148 -5.80 -16.07 9.57
C ASN A 148 -5.43 -16.87 10.83
N LYS A 149 -5.58 -18.20 10.82
CA LYS A 149 -5.12 -19.07 11.92
C LYS A 149 -3.60 -19.20 11.94
N ASN A 150 -2.95 -18.97 10.80
CA ASN A 150 -1.51 -18.98 10.69
C ASN A 150 -0.98 -17.73 9.99
N TYR A 151 0.26 -17.37 10.29
CA TYR A 151 0.96 -16.37 9.51
C TYR A 151 2.47 -16.63 9.45
N LEU A 152 3.07 -16.18 8.36
CA LEU A 152 4.51 -16.06 8.19
C LEU A 152 4.94 -14.71 8.78
N GLU A 153 5.83 -14.72 9.78
CA GLU A 153 6.39 -13.52 10.40
C GLU A 153 7.77 -13.24 9.80
N PHE A 154 7.93 -12.10 9.15
CA PHE A 154 9.19 -11.67 8.55
C PHE A 154 9.73 -10.42 9.21
N LYS A 155 11.06 -10.30 9.17
CA LYS A 155 11.80 -9.08 9.53
C LYS A 155 12.38 -8.42 8.28
N ARG A 156 12.31 -7.09 8.21
CA ARG A 156 12.90 -6.31 7.13
C ARG A 156 14.43 -6.50 7.09
N LYS A 157 14.98 -6.62 5.88
CA LYS A 157 16.41 -6.58 5.58
C LYS A 157 16.86 -5.22 5.09
#